data_AF-A0A968JNX0-F1
#
_entry.id   AF-A0A968JNX0-F1
#
_cell.length_a   1.000
_cell.length_b   1.000
_cell.length_c   1.000
_cell.angle_alpha   90.00
_cell.angle_beta   90.00
_cell.angle_gamma   90.00
#
_symmetry.space_group_name_H-M   'P 1'
#
loop_
_entity.id
_entity.type
_entity.pdbx_description
1 polymer ?
#
loop_
_entity_poly.entity_id
_entity_poly.type
_entity_poly.pdbx_seq_one_letter_code
_entity_poly.pdbx_strand_id
1 'polypeptide(L)'
;MIIPRDLPQSVGMGNDKSTNVNAGNIRNVGNDLLVNYKGNIGDVKFNITGNFMYNTHEILNLEDGIITKGGMEQFVSQEGGKMSSYYGYEVLGLYQVSDTSRIIDYLVKKGLPDRNKYDSRRFTGPGDLMYDDVNNDTIIDLDDRVYLGDPWPEFSYGINLGFEYKGIDFSMFFQGVNGNQIYNISRRYQENAYGDFSFTTKIKESWTPENTNTDQPRVIYGDPNKKPYHIKFIFC
;
A
#
# COMPACT_ATOMS: atom_id res chain seq x y z
N MET A 1 -14.46 -16.94 6.55
CA MET A 1 -13.93 -15.59 6.81
C MET A 1 -14.89 -14.92 7.77
N ILE A 2 -14.42 -14.46 8.92
CA ILE A 2 -15.29 -13.83 9.93
C ILE A 2 -15.25 -12.31 9.73
N ILE A 3 -16.41 -11.71 9.53
CA ILE A 3 -16.55 -10.27 9.22
C ILE A 3 -17.60 -9.66 10.15
N PRO A 4 -17.31 -8.49 10.77
CA PRO A 4 -18.33 -7.75 11.50
C PRO A 4 -19.33 -7.14 10.52
N ARG A 5 -20.62 -7.38 10.76
CA ARG A 5 -21.74 -6.88 9.94
C ARG A 5 -22.69 -6.08 10.80
N ASP A 6 -23.04 -4.88 10.34
CA ASP A 6 -23.97 -4.02 11.04
C ASP A 6 -25.37 -4.64 11.07
N LEU A 7 -25.99 -4.58 12.24
CA LEU A 7 -27.34 -5.09 12.42
C LEU A 7 -28.36 -4.07 11.89
N PRO A 8 -29.48 -4.53 11.29
CA PRO A 8 -30.55 -3.63 10.87
C PRO A 8 -31.08 -2.81 12.04
N GLN A 9 -31.37 -1.53 11.85
CA GLN A 9 -31.94 -0.69 12.91
C GLN A 9 -33.24 -1.25 13.52
N SER A 10 -33.97 -2.09 12.76
CA SER A 10 -35.19 -2.77 13.22
C SER A 10 -34.99 -3.72 14.40
N VAL A 11 -33.75 -4.16 14.69
CA VAL A 11 -33.46 -4.99 15.88
C VAL A 11 -33.38 -4.18 17.18
N GLY A 12 -33.59 -2.86 17.13
CA GLY A 12 -33.68 -1.99 18.31
C GLY A 12 -32.35 -1.75 19.04
N MET A 13 -31.23 -2.10 18.41
CA MET A 13 -29.90 -2.09 19.03
C MET A 13 -29.06 -0.84 18.76
N GLY A 14 -29.57 0.14 18.01
CA GLY A 14 -28.85 1.38 17.62
C GLY A 14 -27.84 1.18 16.49
N ASN A 15 -27.09 2.24 16.14
CA ASN A 15 -26.15 2.27 15.01
C ASN A 15 -24.77 1.62 15.28
N ASP A 16 -24.51 1.17 16.51
CA ASP A 16 -23.16 0.78 16.96
C ASP A 16 -23.03 -0.71 17.30
N LYS A 17 -23.91 -1.57 16.76
CA LYS A 17 -23.83 -3.02 17.01
C LYS A 17 -23.67 -3.79 15.72
N SER A 18 -22.46 -4.28 15.49
CA SER A 18 -22.14 -5.29 14.51
C SER A 18 -22.09 -6.68 15.15
N THR A 19 -22.43 -7.71 14.37
CA THR A 19 -22.22 -9.11 14.74
C THR A 19 -21.22 -9.74 13.80
N ASN A 20 -20.44 -10.69 14.30
CA ASN A 20 -19.49 -11.44 13.49
C ASN A 20 -20.22 -12.56 12.76
N VAL A 21 -20.19 -12.53 11.43
CA VAL A 21 -20.76 -13.56 10.56
C VAL A 21 -19.65 -14.29 9.81
N ASN A 22 -19.85 -15.58 9.50
CA ASN A 22 -19.00 -16.29 8.55
C ASN A 22 -19.51 -16.00 7.14
N ALA A 23 -18.87 -15.06 6.45
CA ALA A 23 -19.37 -14.48 5.20
C ALA A 23 -18.40 -14.69 4.01
N GLY A 24 -17.56 -15.73 4.05
CA GLY A 24 -16.71 -16.05 2.90
C GLY A 24 -15.74 -17.21 3.12
N ASN A 25 -15.16 -17.71 2.05
CA ASN A 25 -14.18 -18.79 2.03
C ASN A 25 -12.88 -18.31 1.40
N ILE A 26 -11.76 -18.68 2.03
CA ILE A 26 -10.42 -18.38 1.53
C ILE A 26 -9.71 -19.69 1.26
N ARG A 27 -9.11 -19.82 0.08
CA ARG A 27 -8.24 -20.93 -0.27
C ARG A 27 -6.79 -20.48 -0.12
N ASN A 28 -5.96 -21.30 0.50
CA ASN A 28 -4.50 -21.11 0.54
C ASN A 28 -3.85 -22.30 -0.16
N VAL A 29 -2.92 -22.06 -1.08
CA VAL A 29 -2.19 -23.09 -1.80
C VAL A 29 -0.71 -22.71 -1.81
N GLY A 30 0.17 -23.67 -1.59
CA GLY A 30 1.59 -23.40 -1.49
C GLY A 30 2.45 -24.66 -1.61
N ASN A 31 3.76 -24.44 -1.69
CA ASN A 31 4.77 -25.48 -1.67
C ASN A 31 5.79 -25.16 -0.57
N ASP A 32 6.17 -26.20 0.16
CA ASP A 32 7.18 -26.12 1.22
C ASP A 32 8.34 -27.05 0.89
N LEU A 33 9.55 -26.51 0.99
CA LEU A 33 10.80 -27.25 0.84
C LEU A 33 11.64 -27.08 2.09
N LEU A 34 12.07 -28.20 2.66
CA LEU A 34 13.04 -28.25 3.75
C LEU A 34 14.21 -29.12 3.32
N VAL A 35 15.41 -28.55 3.34
CA VAL A 35 16.66 -29.26 3.05
C VAL A 35 17.54 -29.19 4.28
N ASN A 36 17.99 -30.34 4.74
CA ASN A 36 18.98 -30.44 5.81
C ASN A 36 20.18 -31.25 5.31
N TYR A 37 21.38 -30.71 5.52
CA TYR A 37 22.63 -31.37 5.20
C TYR A 37 23.57 -31.29 6.40
N LYS A 38 24.00 -32.47 6.86
CA LYS A 38 24.96 -32.62 7.94
C LYS A 38 26.18 -33.34 7.40
N GLY A 39 27.35 -32.86 7.78
CA GLY A 39 28.59 -33.45 7.33
C GLY A 39 29.75 -33.09 8.24
N ASN A 40 30.87 -33.76 8.00
CA ASN A 40 32.12 -33.49 8.68
C ASN A 40 33.23 -33.40 7.64
N ILE A 41 34.13 -32.42 7.77
CA ILE A 41 35.37 -32.31 7.00
C ILE A 41 36.51 -32.24 8.01
N GLY A 42 37.24 -33.35 8.17
CA GLY A 42 38.23 -33.50 9.24
C GLY A 42 37.58 -33.36 10.62
N ASP A 43 38.11 -32.44 11.44
CA ASP A 43 37.59 -32.12 12.78
C ASP A 43 36.41 -31.13 12.78
N VAL A 44 36.04 -30.59 11.61
CA VAL A 44 34.93 -29.64 11.48
C VAL A 44 33.65 -30.41 11.23
N LYS A 45 32.68 -30.31 12.15
CA LYS A 45 31.29 -30.74 11.91
C LYS A 45 30.47 -29.55 11.45
N PHE A 46 29.54 -29.77 10.54
CA PHE A 46 28.64 -28.71 10.11
C PHE A 46 27.23 -29.23 9.83
N ASN A 47 26.26 -28.33 9.98
CA ASN A 47 24.85 -28.54 9.70
C ASN A 47 24.30 -27.33 8.96
N ILE A 48 23.77 -27.54 7.77
CA ILE A 48 23.13 -26.53 6.95
C ILE A 48 21.66 -26.92 6.82
N THR A 49 20.76 -26.07 7.29
CA THR A 49 19.31 -26.28 7.13
C THR A 49 18.74 -25.09 6.38
N GLY A 50 18.16 -25.33 5.21
CA GLY A 50 17.41 -24.33 4.46
C GLY A 50 15.93 -24.69 4.44
N ASN A 51 15.06 -23.71 4.66
CA ASN A 51 13.64 -23.83 4.35
C ASN A 51 13.22 -22.76 3.34
N PHE A 52 12.27 -23.12 2.49
CA PHE A 52 11.65 -22.24 1.51
C PHE A 52 10.17 -22.55 1.47
N MET A 53 9.34 -21.52 1.55
CA MET A 53 7.88 -21.60 1.54
C MET A 53 7.35 -20.63 0.51
N TYR A 54 6.59 -21.13 -0.45
CA TYR A 54 5.78 -20.34 -1.36
C TYR A 54 4.31 -20.53 -0.99
N ASN A 55 3.57 -19.44 -0.80
CA ASN A 55 2.15 -19.51 -0.46
C ASN A 55 1.37 -18.40 -1.16
N THR A 56 0.22 -18.77 -1.72
CA THR A 56 -0.74 -17.83 -2.26
C THR A 56 -2.12 -18.11 -1.67
N HIS A 57 -2.95 -17.08 -1.62
CA HIS A 57 -4.31 -17.17 -1.13
C HIS A 57 -5.28 -16.42 -2.03
N GLU A 58 -6.53 -16.88 -2.03
CA GLU A 58 -7.59 -16.34 -2.87
C GLU A 58 -8.92 -16.41 -2.12
N ILE A 59 -9.71 -15.35 -2.21
CA ILE A 59 -11.08 -15.31 -1.71
C ILE A 59 -11.97 -16.02 -2.73
N LEU A 60 -12.45 -17.21 -2.39
CA LEU A 60 -13.31 -18.02 -3.27
C LEU A 60 -14.74 -17.49 -3.33
N ASN A 61 -15.25 -17.04 -2.19
CA ASN A 61 -16.54 -16.37 -2.10
C ASN A 61 -16.56 -15.39 -0.92
N LEU A 62 -17.40 -14.37 -1.06
CA LEU A 62 -17.60 -13.26 -0.14
C LEU A 62 -19.02 -12.78 -0.34
N GLU A 63 -19.87 -12.87 0.69
CA GLU A 63 -21.31 -12.65 0.56
C GLU A 63 -21.67 -11.29 -0.08
N ASP A 64 -20.96 -10.23 0.28
CA ASP A 64 -21.14 -8.87 -0.26
C ASP A 64 -20.23 -8.56 -1.47
N GLY A 65 -19.47 -9.55 -1.96
CA GLY A 65 -18.57 -9.45 -3.12
C GLY A 65 -17.29 -8.67 -2.89
N ILE A 66 -17.34 -7.56 -2.15
CA ILE A 66 -16.21 -6.68 -1.85
C ILE A 66 -16.28 -6.12 -0.42
N ILE A 67 -15.14 -6.00 0.23
CA ILE A 67 -14.99 -5.35 1.54
C ILE A 67 -13.83 -4.38 1.46
N THR A 68 -14.09 -3.12 1.78
CA THR A 68 -13.06 -2.10 1.96
C THR A 68 -12.84 -1.80 3.44
N LYS A 69 -11.59 -1.59 3.85
CA LYS A 69 -11.21 -1.31 5.25
C LYS A 69 -10.10 -0.27 5.36
N GLY A 70 -9.93 0.23 6.58
CA GLY A 70 -8.97 1.27 6.92
C GLY A 70 -9.50 2.67 6.65
N GLY A 71 -8.82 3.68 7.20
CA GLY A 71 -9.17 5.07 6.93
C GLY A 71 -9.11 5.33 5.42
N MET A 72 -10.20 5.84 4.86
CA MET A 72 -10.36 6.10 3.42
C MET A 72 -10.29 4.86 2.51
N GLU A 73 -10.64 3.66 3.03
CA GLU A 73 -10.81 2.45 2.20
C GLU A 73 -9.53 1.96 1.50
N GLN A 74 -8.37 2.18 2.12
CA GLN A 74 -7.04 1.85 1.58
C GLN A 74 -6.73 0.34 1.47
N PHE A 75 -7.61 -0.52 2.00
CA PHE A 75 -7.52 -1.97 1.87
C PHE A 75 -8.79 -2.51 1.22
N VAL A 76 -8.64 -3.47 0.32
CA VAL A 76 -9.75 -4.15 -0.35
C VAL A 76 -9.61 -5.67 -0.25
N SER A 77 -10.73 -6.35 -0.08
CA SER A 77 -10.87 -7.81 -0.18
C SER A 77 -12.04 -8.08 -1.13
N GLN A 78 -11.80 -8.73 -2.25
CA GLN A 78 -12.84 -9.00 -3.26
C GLN A 78 -12.80 -10.47 -3.67
N GLU A 79 -13.96 -11.04 -4.01
CA GLU A 79 -14.02 -12.38 -4.62
C GLU A 79 -13.10 -12.50 -5.83
N GLY A 80 -12.38 -13.62 -5.94
CA GLY A 80 -11.35 -13.87 -6.94
C GLY A 80 -10.02 -13.14 -6.69
N GLY A 81 -9.97 -12.26 -5.70
CA GLY A 81 -8.79 -11.51 -5.31
C GLY A 81 -8.10 -12.04 -4.04
N LYS A 82 -7.01 -11.39 -3.67
CA LYS A 82 -6.34 -11.57 -2.37
C LYS A 82 -7.08 -10.78 -1.30
N MET A 83 -6.90 -11.20 -0.06
CA MET A 83 -7.48 -10.52 1.10
C MET A 83 -6.65 -9.29 1.44
N SER A 84 -7.28 -8.20 1.85
CA SER A 84 -6.62 -6.99 2.36
C SER A 84 -5.51 -6.45 1.44
N SER A 85 -5.69 -6.55 0.12
CA SER A 85 -4.84 -5.91 -0.87
C SER A 85 -4.89 -4.39 -0.72
N TYR A 86 -3.84 -3.70 -1.12
CA TYR A 86 -3.81 -2.25 -1.15
C TYR A 86 -4.69 -1.73 -2.29
N TYR A 87 -5.54 -0.75 -1.96
CA TYR A 87 -6.48 -0.14 -2.89
C TYR A 87 -6.37 1.38 -2.82
N GLY A 88 -6.33 2.02 -3.99
CA GLY A 88 -6.15 3.47 -4.04
C GLY A 88 -5.89 3.95 -5.46
N TYR A 89 -5.36 5.16 -5.58
CA TYR A 89 -5.11 5.79 -6.87
C TYR A 89 -3.70 5.50 -7.35
N GLU A 90 -3.53 5.14 -8.61
CA GLU A 90 -2.22 5.05 -9.24
C GLU A 90 -1.67 6.46 -9.47
N VAL A 91 -0.42 6.68 -9.04
CA VAL A 91 0.27 7.97 -9.17
C VAL A 91 1.19 7.93 -10.37
N LEU A 92 0.90 8.77 -11.36
CA LEU A 92 1.70 8.92 -12.59
C LEU A 92 2.89 9.85 -12.41
N GLY A 93 2.88 10.69 -11.37
CA GLY A 93 3.95 11.63 -11.04
C GLY A 93 3.42 12.90 -10.42
N LEU A 94 4.13 14.01 -10.65
CA LEU A 94 3.72 15.35 -10.22
C LEU A 94 3.31 16.17 -11.43
N TYR A 95 2.25 16.95 -11.27
CA TYR A 95 1.88 17.97 -12.24
C TYR A 95 3.03 18.98 -12.39
N GLN A 96 3.38 19.32 -13.62
CA GLN A 96 4.36 20.36 -13.92
C GLN A 96 3.67 21.66 -14.31
N VAL A 97 4.44 22.75 -14.40
CA VAL A 97 3.89 24.06 -14.84
C VAL A 97 3.22 23.94 -16.21
N SER A 98 3.75 23.11 -17.10
CA SER A 98 3.18 22.80 -18.43
C SER A 98 1.77 22.19 -18.37
N ASP A 99 1.38 21.57 -17.25
CA ASP A 99 0.08 20.93 -17.10
C ASP A 99 -1.04 21.87 -16.66
N THR A 100 -0.72 23.14 -16.34
CA THR A 100 -1.67 24.10 -15.75
C THR A 100 -2.98 24.20 -16.52
N SER A 101 -2.94 24.25 -17.86
CA SER A 101 -4.15 24.32 -18.68
C SER A 101 -5.04 23.08 -18.51
N ARG A 102 -4.45 21.88 -18.50
CA ARG A 102 -5.16 20.61 -18.29
C ARG A 102 -5.77 20.54 -16.89
N ILE A 103 -5.04 21.01 -15.87
CA ILE A 103 -5.54 21.08 -14.49
C ILE A 103 -6.77 21.99 -14.41
N ILE A 104 -6.72 23.17 -15.04
CA ILE A 104 -7.86 24.09 -15.06
C ILE A 104 -9.06 23.46 -15.77
N ASP A 105 -8.85 22.78 -16.90
CA ASP A 105 -9.93 22.08 -17.63
C ASP A 105 -10.62 21.03 -16.74
N TYR A 106 -9.82 20.23 -16.03
CA TYR A 106 -10.30 19.26 -15.05
C TYR A 106 -11.12 19.93 -13.93
N LEU A 107 -10.60 20.99 -13.33
CA LEU A 107 -11.26 21.69 -12.22
C LEU A 107 -12.60 22.30 -12.65
N VAL A 108 -12.68 22.85 -13.87
CA VAL A 108 -13.94 23.37 -14.43
C VAL A 108 -14.98 22.25 -14.56
N LYS A 109 -14.59 21.05 -15.02
CA LYS A 109 -15.49 19.89 -15.08
C LYS A 109 -15.97 19.43 -13.70
N LYS A 110 -15.11 19.51 -12.68
CA LYS A 110 -15.46 19.26 -11.26
C LYS A 110 -16.31 20.36 -10.62
N GLY A 111 -16.61 21.45 -11.33
CA GLY A 111 -17.49 22.52 -10.86
C GLY A 111 -16.78 23.80 -10.43
N LEU A 112 -15.52 24.03 -10.80
CA LEU A 112 -14.91 25.35 -10.71
C LEU A 112 -15.69 26.32 -11.64
N PRO A 113 -16.33 27.36 -11.10
CA PRO A 113 -17.32 28.14 -11.86
C PRO A 113 -16.72 29.03 -12.96
N ASP A 114 -15.43 29.35 -12.89
CA ASP A 114 -14.69 30.08 -13.93
C ASP A 114 -13.19 29.75 -13.85
N ARG A 115 -12.53 29.59 -15.01
CA ARG A 115 -11.08 29.44 -15.15
C ARG A 115 -10.32 30.57 -14.45
N ASN A 116 -10.84 31.80 -14.49
CA ASN A 116 -10.19 32.97 -13.88
C ASN A 116 -10.16 32.91 -12.35
N LYS A 117 -10.94 32.01 -11.74
CA LYS A 117 -10.94 31.77 -10.29
C LYS A 117 -9.96 30.67 -9.87
N TYR A 118 -9.21 30.11 -10.81
CA TYR A 118 -8.15 29.18 -10.51
C TYR A 118 -7.08 29.85 -9.65
N ASP A 119 -6.82 29.26 -8.49
CA ASP A 119 -5.73 29.60 -7.59
C ASP A 119 -5.08 28.31 -7.14
N SER A 120 -3.83 28.09 -7.56
CA SER A 120 -3.08 26.88 -7.21
C SER A 120 -2.82 26.76 -5.71
N ARG A 121 -3.08 27.77 -4.88
CA ARG A 121 -3.03 27.66 -3.41
C ARG A 121 -4.29 27.05 -2.80
N ARG A 122 -5.37 26.96 -3.58
CA ARG A 122 -6.69 26.50 -3.13
C ARG A 122 -7.19 25.28 -3.89
N PHE A 123 -6.64 25.06 -5.09
CA PHE A 123 -6.98 23.96 -5.98
C PHE A 123 -5.73 23.18 -6.38
N THR A 124 -5.95 22.01 -6.98
CA THR A 124 -4.93 21.22 -7.67
C THR A 124 -4.03 22.11 -8.50
N GLY A 125 -2.72 21.94 -8.45
CA GLY A 125 -1.79 22.73 -9.23
C GLY A 125 -0.44 22.05 -9.46
N PRO A 126 0.48 22.73 -10.17
CA PRO A 126 1.84 22.24 -10.35
C PRO A 126 2.49 21.87 -9.02
N GLY A 127 3.15 20.72 -8.98
CA GLY A 127 3.73 20.10 -7.79
C GLY A 127 2.79 19.19 -7.01
N ASP A 128 1.49 19.16 -7.32
CA ASP A 128 0.58 18.16 -6.76
C ASP A 128 0.67 16.82 -7.49
N LEU A 129 0.23 15.75 -6.83
CA LEU A 129 0.13 14.43 -7.42
C LEU A 129 -0.80 14.40 -8.63
N MET A 130 -0.32 13.74 -9.69
CA MET A 130 -1.08 13.37 -10.86
C MET A 130 -1.50 11.90 -10.72
N TYR A 131 -2.81 11.67 -10.73
CA TYR A 131 -3.39 10.34 -10.68
C TYR A 131 -3.79 9.87 -12.08
N ASP A 132 -3.78 8.55 -12.27
CA ASP A 132 -4.33 7.95 -13.48
C ASP A 132 -5.85 8.10 -13.53
N ASP A 133 -6.37 8.34 -14.74
CA ASP A 133 -7.81 8.42 -15.05
C ASP A 133 -8.20 7.09 -15.70
N VAL A 134 -8.62 6.15 -14.87
CA VAL A 134 -8.72 4.74 -15.25
C VAL A 134 -9.91 4.53 -16.18
N ASN A 135 -10.99 5.28 -15.97
CA ASN A 135 -12.21 5.18 -16.76
C ASN A 135 -12.24 6.15 -17.96
N ASN A 136 -11.25 7.04 -18.09
CA ASN A 136 -11.10 8.05 -19.14
C ASN A 136 -12.26 9.06 -19.21
N ASP A 137 -12.94 9.32 -18.10
CA ASP A 137 -14.04 10.29 -18.02
C ASP A 137 -13.56 11.71 -17.72
N THR A 138 -12.25 11.90 -17.55
CA THR A 138 -11.55 13.14 -17.20
C THR A 138 -11.83 13.68 -15.81
N ILE A 139 -12.38 12.87 -14.91
CA ILE A 139 -12.77 13.22 -13.55
C ILE A 139 -12.16 12.21 -12.58
N ILE A 140 -11.07 12.59 -11.90
CA ILE A 140 -10.51 11.71 -10.88
C ILE A 140 -11.49 11.59 -9.69
N ASP A 141 -12.07 10.42 -9.43
CA ASP A 141 -12.98 10.10 -8.32
C ASP A 141 -12.88 8.65 -7.81
N LEU A 142 -13.89 8.15 -7.09
CA LEU A 142 -13.81 6.83 -6.44
C LEU A 142 -13.69 5.67 -7.43
N ASP A 143 -14.10 5.88 -8.69
CA ASP A 143 -14.09 4.89 -9.76
C ASP A 143 -12.70 4.73 -10.40
N ASP A 144 -11.74 5.62 -10.09
CA ASP A 144 -10.33 5.53 -10.54
C ASP A 144 -9.41 4.76 -9.59
N ARG A 145 -9.98 4.12 -8.57
CA ARG A 145 -9.19 3.33 -7.63
C ARG A 145 -8.87 1.97 -8.24
N VAL A 146 -7.63 1.54 -8.06
CA VAL A 146 -7.10 0.29 -8.56
C VAL A 146 -6.41 -0.49 -7.45
N TYR A 147 -6.18 -1.78 -7.73
CA TYR A 147 -5.28 -2.60 -6.93
C TYR A 147 -3.85 -2.11 -7.07
N LEU A 148 -3.22 -1.84 -5.94
CA LEU A 148 -1.89 -1.24 -5.89
C LEU A 148 -0.80 -2.20 -5.40
N GLY A 149 -1.19 -3.40 -4.95
CA GLY A 149 -0.28 -4.44 -4.45
C GLY A 149 -0.86 -5.16 -3.23
N ASP A 150 -0.07 -6.05 -2.63
CA ASP A 150 -0.49 -6.92 -1.54
C ASP A 150 0.52 -6.89 -0.38
N PRO A 151 0.05 -6.90 0.88
CA PRO A 151 0.94 -7.03 2.03
C PRO A 151 1.52 -8.45 2.21
N TRP A 152 1.05 -9.42 1.42
CA TRP A 152 1.36 -10.83 1.59
C TRP A 152 2.58 -11.24 0.76
N PRO A 153 3.63 -11.81 1.38
CA PRO A 153 4.80 -12.28 0.65
C PRO A 153 4.44 -13.38 -0.34
N GLU A 154 5.10 -13.38 -1.50
CA GLU A 154 5.00 -14.48 -2.45
C GLU A 154 5.76 -15.71 -1.96
N PHE A 155 6.92 -15.48 -1.34
CA PHE A 155 7.69 -16.53 -0.69
C PHE A 155 8.45 -16.03 0.54
N SER A 156 8.81 -16.99 1.39
CA SER A 156 9.67 -16.80 2.55
C SER A 156 10.72 -17.89 2.59
N TYR A 157 11.87 -17.57 3.19
CA TYR A 157 12.96 -18.51 3.30
C TYR A 157 13.75 -18.28 4.59
N GLY A 158 14.48 -19.31 4.98
CA GLY A 158 15.36 -19.28 6.14
C GLY A 158 16.52 -20.25 5.97
N ILE A 159 17.68 -19.87 6.53
CA ILE A 159 18.91 -20.65 6.47
C ILE A 159 19.53 -20.65 7.86
N ASN A 160 19.70 -21.84 8.42
CA ASN A 160 20.45 -22.09 9.63
C ASN A 160 21.78 -22.75 9.27
N LEU A 161 22.87 -22.16 9.74
CA LEU A 161 24.23 -22.68 9.58
C LEU A 161 24.79 -22.97 10.98
N GLY A 162 25.22 -24.20 11.21
CA GLY A 162 25.91 -24.62 12.42
C GLY A 162 27.26 -25.21 12.08
N PHE A 163 28.29 -24.85 12.84
CA PHE A 163 29.65 -25.35 12.71
C PHE A 163 30.18 -25.72 14.09
N GLU A 164 30.95 -26.80 14.18
CA GLU A 164 31.64 -27.24 15.40
C GLU A 164 33.07 -27.62 15.02
N TYR A 165 34.06 -27.12 15.75
CA TYR A 165 35.46 -27.47 15.55
C TYR A 165 36.16 -27.58 16.90
N LYS A 166 36.66 -28.78 17.23
CA LYS A 166 37.43 -29.08 18.46
C LYS A 166 36.81 -28.55 19.76
N GLY A 167 35.48 -28.64 19.88
CA GLY A 167 34.74 -28.21 21.05
C GLY A 167 34.30 -26.74 21.07
N ILE A 168 34.55 -25.99 19.98
CA ILE A 168 33.98 -24.66 19.76
C ILE A 168 32.83 -24.79 18.77
N ASP A 169 31.65 -24.28 19.13
CA ASP A 169 30.49 -24.19 18.23
C ASP A 169 30.23 -22.75 17.75
N PHE A 170 29.65 -22.65 16.56
CA PHE A 170 29.22 -21.40 15.95
C PHE A 170 27.91 -21.62 15.21
N SER A 171 26.97 -20.68 15.35
CA SER A 171 25.68 -20.74 14.65
C SER A 171 25.31 -19.38 14.05
N MET A 172 24.67 -19.43 12.88
CA MET A 172 24.09 -18.29 12.19
C MET A 172 22.69 -18.64 11.69
N PHE A 173 21.79 -17.67 11.76
CA PHE A 173 20.44 -17.78 11.22
C PHE A 173 20.13 -16.57 10.34
N PHE A 174 19.64 -16.85 9.14
CA PHE A 174 19.16 -15.86 8.18
C PHE A 174 17.70 -16.18 7.86
N GLN A 175 16.86 -15.16 7.77
CA GLN A 175 15.48 -15.29 7.33
C GLN A 175 15.10 -14.12 6.41
N GLY A 176 14.19 -14.37 5.48
CA GLY A 176 13.70 -13.36 4.55
C GLY A 176 12.29 -13.67 4.04
N VAL A 177 11.65 -12.62 3.57
CA VAL A 177 10.38 -12.63 2.82
C VAL A 177 10.59 -11.79 1.58
N ASN A 178 9.88 -12.10 0.50
CA ASN A 178 9.97 -11.32 -0.73
C ASN A 178 8.63 -11.34 -1.48
N GLY A 179 8.41 -10.28 -2.26
CA GLY A 179 7.24 -10.13 -3.12
C GLY A 179 6.06 -9.45 -2.43
N ASN A 180 6.19 -9.07 -1.16
CA ASN A 180 5.20 -8.23 -0.48
C ASN A 180 5.48 -6.74 -0.72
N GLN A 181 4.40 -5.97 -0.78
CA GLN A 181 4.46 -4.52 -0.73
C GLN A 181 4.25 -4.03 0.70
N ILE A 182 4.89 -2.91 1.05
CA ILE A 182 4.72 -2.26 2.34
C ILE A 182 4.14 -0.87 2.13
N TYR A 183 2.97 -0.65 2.74
CA TYR A 183 2.40 0.69 2.89
C TYR A 183 3.08 1.44 4.04
N ASN A 184 3.86 2.48 3.69
CA ASN A 184 4.58 3.29 4.67
C ASN A 184 3.72 4.48 5.14
N ILE A 185 2.99 4.27 6.23
CA ILE A 185 2.16 5.31 6.84
C ILE A 185 3.00 6.44 7.48
N SER A 186 4.20 6.15 7.99
CA SER A 186 5.07 7.17 8.59
C SER A 186 5.50 8.21 7.54
N ARG A 187 5.82 7.75 6.33
CA ARG A 187 6.15 8.60 5.20
C ARG A 187 5.01 9.57 4.87
N ARG A 188 3.77 9.08 4.89
CA ARG A 188 2.58 9.92 4.67
C ARG A 188 2.48 11.08 5.65
N TYR A 189 2.91 10.93 6.91
CA TYR A 189 2.82 12.01 7.91
C TYR A 189 4.08 12.87 8.01
N GLN A 190 5.24 12.35 7.60
CA GLN A 190 6.54 13.01 7.79
C GLN A 190 7.12 13.63 6.51
N GLU A 191 6.55 13.34 5.35
CA GLU A 191 6.98 13.89 4.05
C GLU A 191 5.93 14.80 3.39
N ASN A 192 4.80 15.10 4.05
CA ASN A 192 3.83 16.08 3.55
C ASN A 192 3.48 17.11 4.63
N ALA A 193 3.09 18.30 4.21
CA ALA A 193 2.66 19.38 5.11
C ALA A 193 1.14 19.44 5.30
N TYR A 194 0.47 18.28 5.23
CA TYR A 194 -0.99 18.22 5.33
C TYR A 194 -1.53 18.69 6.68
N GLY A 195 -0.75 18.54 7.76
CA GLY A 195 -1.08 19.02 9.10
C GLY A 195 0.16 19.38 9.90
N ASP A 196 -0.03 19.77 11.16
CA ASP A 196 1.03 20.20 12.08
C ASP A 196 1.82 19.00 12.65
N PHE A 197 2.48 18.26 11.76
CA PHE A 197 3.34 17.12 12.11
C PHE A 197 4.82 17.52 12.04
N SER A 198 5.68 16.78 12.73
CA SER A 198 7.12 16.90 12.57
C SER A 198 7.55 16.24 11.24
N PHE A 199 8.23 17.01 10.39
CA PHE A 199 8.68 16.53 9.08
C PHE A 199 10.12 16.00 9.10
N THR A 200 10.41 15.08 8.20
CA THR A 200 11.79 14.66 7.90
C THR A 200 12.48 15.70 7.01
N THR A 201 13.81 15.61 6.88
CA THR A 201 14.59 16.51 5.99
C THR A 201 14.19 16.41 4.53
N LYS A 202 13.49 15.33 4.15
CA LYS A 202 13.05 15.07 2.78
C LYS A 202 12.05 16.07 2.24
N ILE A 203 11.33 16.78 3.11
CA ILE A 203 10.47 17.91 2.71
C ILE A 203 11.25 19.02 1.98
N LYS A 204 12.58 19.11 2.16
CA LYS A 204 13.43 20.07 1.43
C LYS A 204 13.59 19.74 -0.05
N GLU A 205 13.30 18.50 -0.44
CA GLU A 205 13.33 18.03 -1.82
C GLU A 205 11.99 18.23 -2.54
N SER A 206 11.01 18.86 -1.87
CA SER A 206 9.69 19.17 -2.41
C SER A 206 9.75 19.95 -3.72
N TRP A 207 8.72 19.73 -4.53
CA TRP A 207 8.58 20.41 -5.81
C TRP A 207 8.51 21.93 -5.63
N THR A 208 9.32 22.64 -6.40
CA THR A 208 9.22 24.09 -6.60
C THR A 208 9.43 24.39 -8.09
N PRO A 209 9.10 25.61 -8.57
CA PRO A 209 9.42 26.00 -9.94
C PRO A 209 10.92 25.86 -10.31
N GLU A 210 11.80 25.95 -9.32
CA GLU A 210 13.25 25.76 -9.45
C GLU A 210 13.72 24.31 -9.18
N ASN A 211 12.87 23.47 -8.58
CA ASN A 211 13.12 22.07 -8.26
C ASN A 211 12.00 21.17 -8.83
N THR A 212 12.01 20.99 -10.14
CA THR A 212 10.95 20.25 -10.86
C THR A 212 11.21 18.75 -11.00
N ASN A 213 12.47 18.32 -10.85
CA ASN A 213 12.91 16.92 -10.97
C ASN A 213 12.92 16.24 -9.59
N THR A 214 11.73 16.00 -9.04
CA THR A 214 11.55 15.40 -7.71
C THR A 214 10.30 14.52 -7.66
N ASP A 215 10.28 13.57 -6.72
CA ASP A 215 9.11 12.75 -6.38
C ASP A 215 8.31 13.28 -5.18
N GLN A 216 8.78 14.38 -4.57
CA GLN A 216 8.17 15.03 -3.42
C GLN A 216 7.23 16.14 -3.90
N PRO A 217 5.95 16.13 -3.53
CA PRO A 217 5.03 17.20 -3.88
C PRO A 217 5.46 18.54 -3.37
N ARG A 218 4.82 19.58 -3.90
CA ARG A 218 4.91 20.90 -3.31
C ARG A 218 4.44 20.90 -1.86
N VAL A 219 5.03 21.78 -1.08
CA VAL A 219 4.61 22.01 0.31
C VAL A 219 3.37 22.92 0.30
N ILE A 220 2.24 22.39 0.75
CA ILE A 220 0.99 23.14 0.89
C ILE A 220 0.18 22.65 2.09
N TYR A 221 -0.44 23.59 2.80
CA TYR A 221 -1.32 23.27 3.92
C TYR A 221 -2.68 22.79 3.42
N GLY A 222 -3.18 21.68 4.01
CA GLY A 222 -4.54 21.20 3.81
C GLY A 222 -4.84 20.51 2.47
N ASP A 223 -3.82 20.10 1.71
CA ASP A 223 -3.88 19.39 0.41
C ASP A 223 -5.12 19.71 -0.44
N PRO A 224 -5.02 20.65 -1.40
CA PRO A 224 -6.13 21.02 -2.27
C PRO A 224 -6.79 19.87 -3.02
N ASN A 225 -6.07 18.77 -3.27
CA ASN A 225 -6.63 17.61 -3.93
C ASN A 225 -7.58 16.82 -3.03
N LYS A 226 -7.52 17.00 -1.71
CA LYS A 226 -8.26 16.23 -0.70
C LYS A 226 -8.13 14.70 -0.91
N LYS A 227 -7.06 14.27 -1.59
CA LYS A 227 -6.76 12.90 -1.95
C LYS A 227 -5.36 12.60 -1.43
N PRO A 228 -5.23 11.96 -0.27
CA PRO A 228 -3.97 11.91 0.46
C PRO A 228 -3.00 10.83 -0.03
N TYR A 229 -3.12 10.38 -1.28
CA TYR A 229 -2.45 9.17 -1.75
C TYR A 229 -1.05 9.44 -2.26
N HIS A 230 -0.13 9.73 -1.35
CA HIS A 230 1.26 9.34 -1.53
C HIS A 230 1.44 7.88 -1.12
N ILE A 231 0.95 6.96 -1.95
CA ILE A 231 1.29 5.54 -1.75
C ILE A 231 2.53 5.24 -2.59
N LYS A 232 3.71 5.51 -2.03
CA LYS A 232 4.95 4.92 -2.55
C LYS A 232 5.20 3.63 -1.79
N PHE A 233 4.90 2.48 -2.41
CA PHE A 233 5.22 1.18 -1.84
C PHE A 233 6.73 1.04 -1.69
N ILE A 234 7.14 0.47 -0.57
CA ILE A 234 8.47 -0.13 -0.44
C ILE A 234 8.28 -1.59 -0.85
N PHE A 235 8.95 -2.00 -1.93
CA PHE A 235 9.04 -3.39 -2.34
C PHE A 235 10.12 -4.07 -1.48
N CYS A 236 9.80 -5.22 -0.90
CA CYS A 236 10.74 -6.06 -0.17
C CYS A 236 10.88 -7.43 -0.82
#